data_AF-A0A9D4VNE1-F1
#
_entry.id   AF-A0A9D4VNE1-F1
#
_cell.length_a   1.000
_cell.length_b   1.000
_cell.length_c   1.000
_cell.angle_alpha   90.00
_cell.angle_beta   90.00
_cell.angle_gamma   90.00
#
_symmetry.space_group_name_H-M   'P 1'
#
loop_
_entity.id
_entity.type
_entity.pdbx_description
1 polymer ?
#
loop_
_entity_poly.entity_id
_entity_poly.type
_entity_poly.pdbx_seq_one_letter_code
_entity_poly.pdbx_strand_id
1 'polypeptide(L)'
;MLRTCHGAGLYVLASESVQIPWFDCVFADIGDEQSLSQSLSTFSGHLKQISNIKLQSTRQSLVLLDEVGAGTNPLEGAALGMSLLESFAQDGCLLTIATTHHGELKTLKYSNEAFENACMEFDEVNLKPTYKVLWGIPGRSNAINIAERLRLPSVVIDTARKLYGSSSAEIDEVITDMEKLKQDYHKRLTEAQYYLIQSRRLHSSLLNTRRKITEHSTTLRLKKLRDVSDSAAMARSILHKNVRELAASAKKTSQHNKAIESSHVSTTNSLHTASDDKKPTITDRSPSDAKKFDKLSAGRFAVPKVGDTVHVSSLGKKVTILKVDSSKGEVEVQVES
;
A
#
# COMPACT_ATOMS: atom_id res chain seq x y z
N MET A 1 -7.50 -21.32 -8.20
CA MET A 1 -7.88 -22.61 -8.81
C MET A 1 -9.03 -23.32 -8.02
N LEU A 2 -10.22 -23.64 -8.60
CA LEU A 2 -11.42 -24.36 -8.03
C LEU A 2 -11.46 -25.91 -8.22
N ARG A 3 -12.13 -26.66 -7.33
CA ARG A 3 -11.42 -27.64 -6.47
C ARG A 3 -11.78 -29.13 -6.44
N THR A 4 -12.79 -29.60 -7.18
CA THR A 4 -13.15 -31.04 -7.25
C THR A 4 -12.10 -31.93 -7.96
N CYS A 5 -11.13 -31.33 -8.65
CA CYS A 5 -10.11 -32.05 -9.43
C CYS A 5 -8.96 -32.68 -8.60
N HIS A 6 -8.81 -32.35 -7.31
CA HIS A 6 -7.58 -32.63 -6.57
C HIS A 6 -7.36 -34.10 -6.19
N GLY A 7 -8.41 -34.84 -5.83
CA GLY A 7 -8.30 -36.28 -5.53
C GLY A 7 -7.88 -37.14 -6.72
N ALA A 8 -8.10 -36.63 -7.95
CA ALA A 8 -7.68 -37.25 -9.20
C ALA A 8 -6.36 -36.68 -9.76
N GLY A 9 -5.67 -35.81 -9.02
CA GLY A 9 -4.44 -35.14 -9.46
C GLY A 9 -4.62 -34.13 -10.60
N LEU A 10 -5.86 -33.74 -10.92
CA LEU A 10 -6.18 -32.84 -12.03
C LEU A 10 -6.00 -31.37 -11.66
N TYR A 11 -5.81 -30.53 -12.69
CA TYR A 11 -5.79 -29.09 -12.50
C TYR A 11 -7.18 -28.54 -12.13
N VAL A 12 -7.09 -27.60 -11.21
CA VAL A 12 -8.13 -26.95 -10.42
C VAL A 12 -8.29 -25.56 -11.09
N LEU A 13 -9.47 -24.90 -11.17
CA LEU A 13 -9.75 -23.76 -12.12
C LEU A 13 -10.02 -22.38 -11.49
N ALA A 14 -9.10 -21.39 -11.51
CA ALA A 14 -9.22 -19.97 -11.03
C ALA A 14 -7.84 -19.32 -10.83
N SER A 15 -7.74 -18.00 -10.76
CA SER A 15 -6.50 -17.19 -10.80
C SER A 15 -5.28 -17.63 -9.97
N GLU A 16 -5.45 -18.00 -8.69
CA GLU A 16 -4.33 -18.12 -7.74
C GLU A 16 -3.99 -19.57 -7.33
N SER A 17 -2.80 -19.75 -6.73
CA SER A 17 -2.40 -20.98 -6.02
C SER A 17 -3.28 -21.19 -4.79
N VAL A 18 -3.66 -22.43 -4.50
CA VAL A 18 -4.67 -22.71 -3.46
C VAL A 18 -4.32 -24.00 -2.71
N GLN A 19 -4.65 -24.09 -1.41
CA GLN A 19 -4.34 -25.23 -0.51
C GLN A 19 -5.63 -25.95 -0.04
N ILE A 20 -5.85 -27.20 -0.45
CA ILE A 20 -7.07 -27.99 -0.17
C ILE A 20 -6.78 -28.82 1.08
N PRO A 21 -7.66 -28.86 2.08
CA PRO A 21 -7.63 -29.94 3.05
C PRO A 21 -8.09 -31.24 2.38
N TRP A 22 -7.37 -32.35 2.57
CA TRP A 22 -7.83 -33.65 2.06
C TRP A 22 -9.18 -34.00 2.69
N PHE A 23 -10.14 -34.39 1.86
CA PHE A 23 -11.44 -34.89 2.31
C PHE A 23 -11.55 -36.38 2.03
N ASP A 24 -12.03 -37.16 3.01
CA ASP A 24 -12.24 -38.60 2.85
C ASP A 24 -13.54 -38.91 2.09
N CYS A 25 -14.59 -38.15 2.41
CA CYS A 25 -15.91 -38.21 1.78
C CYS A 25 -16.41 -36.78 1.48
N VAL A 26 -17.21 -36.66 0.41
CA VAL A 26 -17.96 -35.44 0.10
C VAL A 26 -19.45 -35.80 0.07
N PHE A 27 -20.21 -35.21 0.99
CA PHE A 27 -21.66 -35.40 1.09
C PHE A 27 -22.38 -34.15 0.59
N ALA A 28 -23.50 -34.36 -0.09
CA ALA A 28 -24.34 -33.29 -0.62
C ALA A 28 -25.82 -33.63 -0.44
N ASP A 29 -26.57 -32.69 0.13
CA ASP A 29 -28.02 -32.55 -0.02
C ASP A 29 -28.25 -31.22 -0.74
N ILE A 30 -28.35 -31.29 -2.07
CA ILE A 30 -28.42 -30.11 -2.96
C ILE A 30 -29.46 -30.36 -4.04
N GLY A 31 -30.40 -29.44 -4.19
CA GLY A 31 -31.41 -29.45 -5.24
C GLY A 31 -32.84 -29.48 -4.70
N ASP A 32 -33.76 -29.06 -5.58
CA ASP A 32 -35.19 -28.98 -5.30
C ASP A 32 -35.85 -30.31 -5.72
N GLU A 33 -36.20 -31.19 -4.78
CA GLU A 33 -36.98 -32.40 -5.06
C GLU A 33 -38.45 -32.07 -5.37
N GLN A 34 -38.69 -31.32 -6.45
CA GLN A 34 -39.97 -31.34 -7.18
C GLN A 34 -40.10 -32.66 -7.98
N SER A 35 -39.88 -33.77 -7.29
CA SER A 35 -40.09 -35.12 -7.78
C SER A 35 -41.59 -35.41 -7.77
N LEU A 36 -42.23 -35.30 -8.93
CA LEU A 36 -43.61 -35.72 -9.19
C LEU A 36 -43.87 -37.23 -8.99
N SER A 37 -42.96 -37.97 -8.34
CA SER A 37 -42.94 -39.43 -8.29
C SER A 37 -42.96 -40.07 -6.89
N GLN A 38 -42.77 -39.32 -5.80
CA GLN A 38 -42.89 -39.87 -4.43
C GLN A 38 -43.67 -38.97 -3.47
N SER A 39 -44.72 -39.53 -2.87
CA SER A 39 -45.66 -38.84 -1.98
C SER A 39 -45.13 -38.63 -0.55
N LEU A 40 -43.87 -38.26 -0.41
CA LEU A 40 -43.27 -37.83 0.86
C LEU A 40 -43.11 -36.31 0.85
N SER A 41 -43.37 -35.68 2.00
CA SER A 41 -43.10 -34.24 2.16
C SER A 41 -41.61 -33.98 1.92
N THR A 42 -41.29 -33.02 1.06
CA THR A 42 -39.91 -32.63 0.69
C THR A 42 -39.02 -32.45 1.92
N PHE A 43 -39.52 -31.74 2.94
CA PHE A 43 -38.88 -31.58 4.24
C PHE A 43 -38.47 -32.91 4.90
N SER A 44 -39.33 -33.92 4.86
CA SER A 44 -39.04 -35.24 5.44
C SER A 44 -38.07 -36.07 4.61
N GLY A 45 -37.94 -35.79 3.31
CA GLY A 45 -36.93 -36.34 2.42
C GLY A 45 -35.55 -35.78 2.76
N HIS A 46 -35.41 -34.45 2.71
CA HIS A 46 -34.19 -33.74 3.12
C HIS A 46 -33.74 -34.14 4.52
N LEU A 47 -34.62 -34.12 5.53
CA LEU A 47 -34.24 -34.46 6.90
C LEU A 47 -33.72 -35.91 7.05
N LYS A 48 -34.27 -36.87 6.27
CA LYS A 48 -33.73 -38.24 6.21
C LYS A 48 -32.36 -38.28 5.52
N GLN A 49 -32.19 -37.54 4.43
CA GLN A 49 -30.92 -37.47 3.71
C GLN A 49 -29.83 -36.84 4.57
N ILE A 50 -30.10 -35.71 5.23
CA ILE A 50 -29.12 -35.07 6.11
C ILE A 50 -28.83 -35.93 7.34
N SER A 51 -29.81 -36.65 7.89
CA SER A 51 -29.60 -37.63 8.97
C SER A 51 -28.69 -38.80 8.53
N ASN A 52 -28.87 -39.30 7.31
CA ASN A 52 -28.00 -40.33 6.73
C ASN A 52 -26.58 -39.82 6.47
N ILE A 53 -26.44 -38.61 5.90
CA ILE A 53 -25.16 -37.90 5.75
C ILE A 53 -24.48 -37.78 7.11
N LYS A 54 -25.22 -37.36 8.14
CA LYS A 54 -24.71 -37.16 9.49
C LYS A 54 -24.13 -38.45 10.09
N LEU A 55 -24.82 -39.57 9.93
CA LEU A 55 -24.37 -40.89 10.41
C LEU A 55 -23.11 -41.41 9.68
N GLN A 56 -22.88 -40.99 8.43
CA GLN A 56 -21.73 -41.41 7.62
C GLN A 56 -20.55 -40.42 7.66
N SER A 57 -20.80 -39.18 8.08
CA SER A 57 -19.80 -38.11 8.10
C SER A 57 -18.69 -38.32 9.12
N THR A 58 -17.45 -37.99 8.75
CA THR A 58 -16.26 -38.13 9.58
C THR A 58 -15.59 -36.77 9.83
N ARG A 59 -14.53 -36.77 10.66
CA ARG A 59 -13.69 -35.58 10.90
C ARG A 59 -12.83 -35.13 9.72
N GLN A 60 -12.87 -35.84 8.59
CA GLN A 60 -12.25 -35.42 7.33
C GLN A 60 -13.28 -35.19 6.22
N SER A 61 -14.58 -35.22 6.51
CA SER A 61 -15.59 -35.08 5.46
C SER A 61 -15.92 -33.62 5.13
N LEU A 62 -16.26 -33.38 3.86
CA LEU A 62 -16.93 -32.17 3.38
C LEU A 62 -18.44 -32.42 3.33
N VAL A 63 -19.23 -31.54 3.93
CA VAL A 63 -20.70 -31.62 3.89
C VAL A 63 -21.26 -30.36 3.22
N LEU A 64 -22.12 -30.53 2.22
CA LEU A 64 -22.80 -29.47 1.50
C LEU A 64 -24.32 -29.62 1.70
N LEU A 65 -24.97 -28.62 2.29
CA LEU A 65 -26.40 -28.63 2.58
C LEU A 65 -27.07 -27.41 1.92
N ASP A 66 -28.14 -27.64 1.17
CA ASP A 66 -28.94 -26.58 0.54
C ASP A 66 -30.24 -26.36 1.33
N GLU A 67 -30.67 -25.10 1.42
CA GLU A 67 -31.88 -24.62 2.10
C GLU A 67 -32.14 -25.24 3.49
N VAL A 68 -31.13 -25.28 4.36
CA VAL A 68 -31.25 -25.89 5.70
C VAL A 68 -32.36 -25.21 6.51
N GLY A 69 -33.32 -26.04 6.94
CA GLY A 69 -34.51 -25.63 7.71
C GLY A 69 -35.72 -25.25 6.85
N ALA A 70 -35.65 -25.34 5.51
CA ALA A 70 -36.79 -25.05 4.62
C ALA A 70 -37.90 -26.12 4.70
N GLY A 71 -39.04 -25.85 4.04
CA GLY A 71 -40.11 -26.83 3.84
C GLY A 71 -41.05 -27.07 5.04
N THR A 72 -40.92 -26.30 6.13
CA THR A 72 -41.79 -26.37 7.31
C THR A 72 -42.08 -24.97 7.89
N ASN A 73 -42.73 -24.88 9.04
CA ASN A 73 -42.91 -23.65 9.81
C ASN A 73 -41.54 -22.95 10.03
N PRO A 74 -41.35 -21.67 9.65
CA PRO A 74 -40.06 -21.01 9.72
C PRO A 74 -39.37 -21.08 11.09
N LEU A 75 -40.11 -20.94 12.20
CA LEU A 75 -39.55 -20.99 13.55
C LEU A 75 -39.05 -22.39 13.93
N GLU A 76 -39.81 -23.43 13.56
CA GLU A 76 -39.43 -24.83 13.80
C GLU A 76 -38.28 -25.26 12.89
N GLY A 77 -38.34 -24.87 11.62
CA GLY A 77 -37.30 -25.11 10.62
C GLY A 77 -35.98 -24.43 10.97
N ALA A 78 -36.03 -23.19 11.47
CA ALA A 78 -34.87 -22.49 11.99
C ALA A 78 -34.27 -23.20 13.22
N ALA A 79 -35.09 -23.53 14.23
CA ALA A 79 -34.61 -24.21 15.43
C ALA A 79 -33.98 -25.58 15.12
N LEU A 80 -34.60 -26.36 14.24
CA LEU A 80 -34.07 -27.65 13.79
C LEU A 80 -32.79 -27.49 12.98
N GLY A 81 -32.75 -26.51 12.06
CA GLY A 81 -31.57 -26.19 11.26
C GLY A 81 -30.38 -25.76 12.10
N MET A 82 -30.60 -24.92 13.12
CA MET A 82 -29.56 -24.53 14.09
C MET A 82 -29.00 -25.75 14.83
N SER A 83 -29.86 -26.56 15.43
CA SER A 83 -29.44 -27.77 16.17
C SER A 83 -28.68 -28.77 15.30
N LEU A 84 -29.11 -28.94 14.04
CA LEU A 84 -28.47 -29.82 13.07
C LEU A 84 -27.06 -29.33 12.69
N LEU A 85 -26.92 -28.03 12.41
CA LEU A 85 -25.63 -27.42 12.10
C LEU A 85 -24.67 -27.43 13.30
N GLU A 86 -25.17 -27.17 14.51
CA GLU A 86 -24.39 -27.30 15.75
C GLU A 86 -23.90 -28.73 15.97
N SER A 87 -24.73 -29.73 15.70
CA SER A 87 -24.30 -31.13 15.76
C SER A 87 -23.19 -31.43 14.74
N PHE A 88 -23.28 -30.94 13.49
CA PHE A 88 -22.17 -31.07 12.52
C PHE A 88 -20.86 -30.43 13.00
N ALA A 89 -20.92 -29.26 13.64
CA ALA A 89 -19.76 -28.59 14.21
C ALA A 89 -19.18 -29.37 15.41
N GLN A 90 -20.01 -29.94 16.29
CA GLN A 90 -19.58 -30.67 17.50
C GLN A 90 -18.89 -32.01 17.18
N ASP A 91 -19.45 -32.81 16.27
CA ASP A 91 -18.84 -34.11 15.91
C ASP A 91 -17.58 -33.93 15.05
N GLY A 92 -17.40 -32.73 14.48
CA GLY A 92 -16.13 -32.25 13.97
C GLY A 92 -15.91 -32.52 12.49
N CYS A 93 -16.96 -32.47 11.66
CA CYS A 93 -16.80 -32.44 10.20
C CYS A 93 -15.80 -31.35 9.79
N LEU A 94 -14.92 -31.64 8.83
CA LEU A 94 -13.80 -30.75 8.52
C LEU A 94 -14.27 -29.43 7.90
N LEU A 95 -15.34 -29.48 7.11
CA LEU A 95 -16.03 -28.31 6.59
C LEU A 95 -17.49 -28.67 6.28
N THR A 96 -18.41 -27.90 6.85
CA THR A 96 -19.83 -27.90 6.44
C THR A 96 -20.14 -26.56 5.79
N ILE A 97 -20.70 -26.58 4.58
CA ILE A 97 -21.24 -25.40 3.91
C ILE A 97 -22.76 -25.57 3.84
N ALA A 98 -23.49 -24.61 4.38
CA ALA A 98 -24.94 -24.61 4.36
C ALA A 98 -25.48 -23.31 3.73
N THR A 99 -26.51 -23.42 2.89
CA THR A 99 -27.34 -22.29 2.49
C THR A 99 -28.63 -22.28 3.32
N THR A 100 -29.25 -21.11 3.50
CA THR A 100 -30.55 -20.98 4.18
C THR A 100 -31.18 -19.61 3.86
N HIS A 101 -32.50 -19.53 3.94
CA HIS A 101 -33.24 -18.27 3.90
C HIS A 101 -33.61 -17.75 5.31
N HIS A 102 -33.43 -18.55 6.36
CA HIS A 102 -33.80 -18.19 7.73
C HIS A 102 -32.86 -17.14 8.32
N GLY A 103 -33.43 -16.12 8.98
CA GLY A 103 -32.66 -15.02 9.58
C GLY A 103 -31.92 -15.46 10.84
N GLU A 104 -32.56 -16.33 11.60
CA GLU A 104 -32.15 -16.85 12.90
C GLU A 104 -30.84 -17.65 12.81
N LEU A 105 -30.66 -18.46 11.75
CA LEU A 105 -29.44 -19.23 11.53
C LEU A 105 -28.19 -18.35 11.39
N LYS A 106 -28.35 -17.11 10.88
CA LYS A 106 -27.25 -16.13 10.74
C LYS A 106 -26.67 -15.71 12.09
N THR A 107 -27.41 -15.94 13.19
CA THR A 107 -26.97 -15.63 14.55
C THR A 107 -25.98 -16.65 15.13
N LEU A 108 -25.90 -17.87 14.57
CA LEU A 108 -25.01 -18.94 15.05
C LEU A 108 -23.55 -18.49 15.17
N LYS A 109 -23.08 -17.62 14.26
CA LYS A 109 -21.74 -17.02 14.30
C LYS A 109 -21.43 -16.30 15.62
N TYR A 110 -22.41 -15.63 16.21
CA TYR A 110 -22.22 -14.83 17.41
C TYR A 110 -22.33 -15.67 18.69
N SER A 111 -22.95 -16.84 18.61
CA SER A 111 -23.07 -17.79 19.72
C SER A 111 -21.98 -18.86 19.75
N ASN A 112 -21.38 -19.20 18.59
CA ASN A 112 -20.41 -20.28 18.45
C ASN A 112 -19.37 -19.96 17.37
N GLU A 113 -18.10 -19.92 17.78
CA GLU A 113 -16.95 -19.53 16.95
C GLU A 113 -16.69 -20.47 15.76
N ALA A 114 -17.19 -21.70 15.79
CA ALA A 114 -17.04 -22.69 14.72
C ALA A 114 -17.79 -22.32 13.42
N PHE A 115 -18.76 -21.41 13.50
CA PHE A 115 -19.49 -20.92 12.33
C PHE A 115 -18.79 -19.73 11.68
N GLU A 116 -19.05 -19.50 10.40
CA GLU A 116 -18.68 -18.28 9.69
C GLU A 116 -19.81 -17.87 8.74
N ASN A 117 -20.18 -16.59 8.73
CA ASN A 117 -21.24 -16.10 7.86
C ASN A 117 -20.69 -15.77 6.47
N ALA A 118 -21.48 -15.98 5.43
CA ALA A 118 -21.19 -15.48 4.09
C ALA A 118 -22.48 -15.19 3.33
N CYS A 119 -22.47 -14.18 2.47
CA CYS A 119 -23.58 -13.85 1.59
C CYS A 119 -23.14 -13.67 0.13
N MET A 120 -24.10 -13.68 -0.80
CA MET A 120 -23.86 -13.34 -2.20
C MET A 120 -24.12 -11.85 -2.42
N GLU A 121 -23.17 -11.12 -2.97
CA GLU A 121 -23.31 -9.68 -3.27
C GLU A 121 -24.38 -9.46 -4.36
N PHE A 122 -25.41 -8.70 -4.00
CA PHE A 122 -26.50 -8.29 -4.88
C PHE A 122 -26.38 -6.80 -5.23
N ASP A 123 -26.34 -6.49 -6.53
CA ASP A 123 -26.38 -5.13 -7.03
C ASP A 123 -27.82 -4.63 -7.02
N GLU A 124 -28.17 -3.94 -5.93
CA GLU A 124 -29.49 -3.34 -5.75
C GLU A 124 -29.85 -2.34 -6.85
N VAL A 125 -28.90 -1.53 -7.33
CA VAL A 125 -29.16 -0.47 -8.32
C VAL A 125 -29.65 -1.06 -9.64
N ASN A 126 -29.03 -2.17 -10.06
CA ASN A 126 -29.36 -2.87 -11.31
C ASN A 126 -30.25 -4.12 -11.10
N LEU A 127 -30.72 -4.39 -9.86
CA LEU A 127 -31.48 -5.59 -9.48
C LEU A 127 -30.87 -6.92 -9.97
N LYS A 128 -29.55 -7.10 -9.83
CA LYS A 128 -28.87 -8.30 -10.34
C LYS A 128 -27.89 -8.93 -9.33
N PRO A 129 -27.79 -10.27 -9.28
CA PRO A 129 -26.70 -10.91 -8.57
C PRO A 129 -25.35 -10.56 -9.24
N THR A 130 -24.33 -10.30 -8.42
CA THR A 130 -22.95 -10.14 -8.92
C THR A 130 -22.16 -11.44 -8.89
N TYR A 131 -22.72 -12.49 -8.26
CA TYR A 131 -22.11 -13.80 -8.02
C TYR A 131 -20.78 -13.76 -7.25
N LYS A 132 -20.53 -12.71 -6.45
CA LYS A 132 -19.38 -12.63 -5.53
C LYS A 132 -19.79 -13.03 -4.11
N VAL A 133 -18.95 -13.82 -3.44
CA VAL A 133 -19.15 -14.19 -2.03
C VAL A 133 -18.53 -13.13 -1.10
N LEU A 134 -19.31 -12.61 -0.16
CA LEU A 134 -18.87 -11.73 0.90
C LEU A 134 -18.71 -12.50 2.22
N TRP A 135 -17.53 -13.08 2.44
CA TRP A 135 -17.15 -13.75 3.69
C TRP A 135 -17.20 -12.84 4.93
N GLY A 136 -17.64 -13.37 6.08
CA GLY A 136 -17.79 -12.63 7.33
C GLY A 136 -18.98 -11.68 7.37
N ILE A 137 -19.92 -11.76 6.42
CA ILE A 137 -21.13 -10.93 6.40
C ILE A 137 -22.37 -11.83 6.31
N PRO A 138 -23.36 -11.70 7.22
CA PRO A 138 -24.67 -12.33 7.08
C PRO A 138 -25.46 -11.66 5.95
N GLY A 139 -26.16 -12.42 5.12
CA GLY A 139 -26.97 -11.84 4.04
C GLY A 139 -28.25 -11.17 4.55
N ARG A 140 -28.58 -9.98 4.04
CA ARG A 140 -29.84 -9.28 4.35
C ARG A 140 -31.04 -9.77 3.53
N SER A 141 -32.25 -9.56 4.06
CA SER A 141 -33.52 -9.94 3.42
C SER A 141 -34.03 -8.85 2.44
N ASN A 142 -33.69 -8.98 1.15
CA ASN A 142 -33.99 -7.93 0.14
C ASN A 142 -35.44 -7.90 -0.40
N ALA A 143 -36.33 -8.78 0.04
CA ALA A 143 -37.64 -9.01 -0.61
C ALA A 143 -38.50 -7.74 -0.76
N ILE A 144 -38.61 -6.92 0.28
CA ILE A 144 -39.41 -5.67 0.26
C ILE A 144 -38.76 -4.61 -0.66
N ASN A 145 -37.44 -4.47 -0.67
CA ASN A 145 -36.73 -3.52 -1.53
C ASN A 145 -36.79 -3.93 -3.02
N ILE A 146 -36.80 -5.23 -3.29
CA ILE A 146 -37.03 -5.77 -4.64
C ILE A 146 -38.46 -5.50 -5.08
N ALA A 147 -39.45 -5.78 -4.22
CA ALA A 147 -40.87 -5.51 -4.47
C ALA A 147 -41.14 -4.03 -4.81
N GLU A 148 -40.52 -3.10 -4.09
CA GLU A 148 -40.62 -1.66 -4.35
C GLU A 148 -40.05 -1.28 -5.73
N ARG A 149 -38.86 -1.78 -6.10
CA ARG A 149 -38.29 -1.54 -7.43
C ARG A 149 -39.07 -2.22 -8.57
N LEU A 150 -39.75 -3.34 -8.30
CA LEU A 150 -40.71 -3.97 -9.22
C LEU A 150 -42.04 -3.20 -9.34
N ARG A 151 -42.15 -2.02 -8.71
CA ARG A 151 -43.31 -1.11 -8.77
C ARG A 151 -44.58 -1.67 -8.16
N LEU A 152 -44.46 -2.50 -7.12
CA LEU A 152 -45.61 -2.75 -6.24
C LEU A 152 -46.08 -1.42 -5.60
N PRO A 153 -47.39 -1.21 -5.39
CA PRO A 153 -47.90 0.05 -4.87
C PRO A 153 -47.28 0.41 -3.52
N SER A 154 -46.88 1.67 -3.32
CA SER A 154 -46.24 2.13 -2.07
C SER A 154 -47.06 1.78 -0.83
N VAL A 155 -48.39 1.88 -0.89
CA VAL A 155 -49.30 1.49 0.19
C VAL A 155 -49.07 0.03 0.65
N VAL A 156 -48.80 -0.89 -0.29
CA VAL A 156 -48.51 -2.30 0.03
C VAL A 156 -47.11 -2.42 0.65
N ILE A 157 -46.12 -1.73 0.09
CA ILE A 157 -44.74 -1.72 0.60
C ILE A 157 -44.68 -1.15 2.03
N ASP A 158 -45.33 -0.01 2.28
CA ASP A 158 -45.36 0.67 3.58
C ASP A 158 -46.11 -0.17 4.62
N THR A 159 -47.14 -0.92 4.20
CA THR A 159 -47.85 -1.86 5.09
C THR A 159 -46.98 -3.07 5.38
N ALA A 160 -46.27 -3.62 4.39
CA ALA A 160 -45.32 -4.73 4.58
C ALA A 160 -44.16 -4.36 5.51
N ARG A 161 -43.57 -3.15 5.35
CA ARG A 161 -42.54 -2.61 6.25
C ARG A 161 -43.03 -2.53 7.70
N LYS A 162 -44.28 -2.08 7.92
CA LYS A 162 -44.90 -2.05 9.27
C LYS A 162 -45.15 -3.43 9.85
N LEU A 163 -45.57 -4.39 9.03
CA LEU A 163 -45.83 -5.78 9.45
C LEU A 163 -44.57 -6.58 9.75
N TYR A 164 -43.45 -6.29 9.07
CA TYR A 164 -42.14 -6.92 9.31
C TYR A 164 -41.55 -6.57 10.69
N GLY A 165 -42.01 -5.45 11.28
CA GLY A 165 -41.58 -4.99 12.60
C GLY A 165 -40.24 -4.25 12.59
N SER A 166 -39.99 -3.46 13.64
CA SER A 166 -38.77 -2.63 13.72
C SER A 166 -37.52 -3.46 14.00
N SER A 167 -37.57 -4.45 14.92
CA SER A 167 -36.38 -5.20 15.33
C SER A 167 -35.72 -5.99 14.19
N SER A 168 -36.49 -6.58 13.27
CA SER A 168 -35.93 -7.26 12.09
C SER A 168 -35.34 -6.26 11.09
N ALA A 169 -35.99 -5.10 10.92
CA ALA A 169 -35.49 -4.02 10.07
C ALA A 169 -34.20 -3.37 10.61
N GLU A 170 -34.08 -3.18 11.92
CA GLU A 170 -32.89 -2.68 12.61
C GLU A 170 -31.69 -3.60 12.38
N ILE A 171 -31.88 -4.92 12.42
CA ILE A 171 -30.83 -5.90 12.11
C ILE A 171 -30.42 -5.82 10.63
N ASP A 172 -31.39 -5.82 9.69
CA ASP A 172 -31.09 -5.69 8.26
C ASP A 172 -30.40 -4.34 7.92
N GLU A 173 -30.66 -3.25 8.65
CA GLU A 173 -29.97 -1.97 8.52
C GLU A 173 -28.50 -2.04 8.97
N VAL A 174 -28.22 -2.63 10.14
CA VAL A 174 -26.84 -2.86 10.61
C VAL A 174 -26.06 -3.74 9.64
N ILE A 175 -26.70 -4.78 9.08
CA ILE A 175 -26.09 -5.64 8.04
C ILE A 175 -25.77 -4.82 6.78
N THR A 176 -26.70 -3.94 6.35
CA THR A 176 -26.50 -3.06 5.19
C THR A 176 -25.29 -2.13 5.39
N ASP A 177 -25.08 -1.60 6.60
CA ASP A 177 -23.91 -0.75 6.88
C ASP A 177 -22.60 -1.56 6.98
N MET A 178 -22.62 -2.80 7.48
CA MET A 178 -21.49 -3.72 7.39
C MET A 178 -21.11 -4.05 5.93
N GLU A 179 -22.11 -4.30 5.06
CA GLU A 179 -21.91 -4.51 3.62
C GLU A 179 -21.23 -3.31 2.97
N LYS A 180 -21.76 -2.09 3.16
CA LYS A 180 -21.19 -0.85 2.64
C LYS A 180 -19.76 -0.63 3.14
N LEU A 181 -19.52 -0.78 4.44
CA LEU A 181 -18.21 -0.55 5.07
C LEU A 181 -17.15 -1.50 4.49
N LYS A 182 -17.48 -2.79 4.33
CA LYS A 182 -16.57 -3.77 3.74
C LYS A 182 -16.32 -3.51 2.26
N GLN A 183 -17.34 -3.13 1.48
CA GLN A 183 -17.18 -2.76 0.07
C GLN A 183 -16.27 -1.54 -0.09
N ASP A 184 -16.45 -0.51 0.72
CA ASP A 184 -15.61 0.69 0.70
C ASP A 184 -14.17 0.39 1.13
N TYR A 185 -13.99 -0.40 2.20
CA TYR A 185 -12.68 -0.90 2.61
C TYR A 185 -11.96 -1.65 1.48
N HIS A 186 -12.66 -2.54 0.76
CA HIS A 186 -12.08 -3.29 -0.35
C HIS A 186 -11.71 -2.42 -1.56
N LYS A 187 -12.51 -1.38 -1.86
CA LYS A 187 -12.18 -0.36 -2.88
C LYS A 187 -10.92 0.39 -2.48
N ARG A 188 -10.86 0.95 -1.26
CA ARG A 188 -9.68 1.67 -0.75
C ARG A 188 -8.43 0.81 -0.72
N LEU A 189 -8.55 -0.47 -0.37
CA LEU A 189 -7.43 -1.43 -0.38
C LEU A 189 -6.91 -1.69 -1.81
N THR A 190 -7.81 -1.79 -2.79
CA THR A 190 -7.47 -1.93 -4.22
C THR A 190 -6.78 -0.66 -4.75
N GLU A 191 -7.30 0.52 -4.42
CA GLU A 191 -6.68 1.80 -4.78
C GLU A 191 -5.29 1.97 -4.15
N ALA A 192 -5.13 1.63 -2.87
CA ALA A 192 -3.84 1.67 -2.18
C ALA A 192 -2.81 0.74 -2.83
N GLN A 193 -3.21 -0.48 -3.22
CA GLN A 193 -2.36 -1.40 -3.98
C GLN A 193 -1.96 -0.82 -5.36
N TYR A 194 -2.91 -0.21 -6.07
CA TYR A 194 -2.65 0.45 -7.36
C TYR A 194 -1.62 1.58 -7.21
N TYR A 195 -1.82 2.51 -6.27
CA TYR A 195 -0.88 3.61 -6.01
C TYR A 195 0.50 3.11 -5.58
N LEU A 196 0.56 2.03 -4.78
CA LEU A 196 1.81 1.42 -4.35
C LEU A 196 2.59 0.80 -5.53
N ILE A 197 1.92 0.18 -6.50
CA ILE A 197 2.53 -0.29 -7.75
C ILE A 197 3.05 0.88 -8.59
N GLN A 198 2.27 1.95 -8.76
CA GLN A 198 2.70 3.13 -9.53
C GLN A 198 3.90 3.84 -8.87
N SER A 199 3.89 3.98 -7.54
CA SER A 199 5.00 4.53 -6.76
C SER A 199 6.28 3.70 -6.94
N ARG A 200 6.20 2.36 -6.85
CA ARG A 200 7.35 1.47 -7.12
C ARG A 200 7.91 1.61 -8.54
N ARG A 201 7.03 1.75 -9.55
CA ARG A 201 7.43 1.98 -10.96
C ARG A 201 8.13 3.34 -11.13
N LEU A 202 7.55 4.41 -10.58
CA LEU A 202 8.12 5.76 -10.63
C LEU A 202 9.47 5.81 -9.92
N HIS A 203 9.58 5.24 -8.72
CA HIS A 203 10.83 5.16 -7.96
C HIS A 203 11.94 4.45 -8.76
N SER A 204 11.60 3.31 -9.39
CA SER A 204 12.54 2.56 -10.25
C SER A 204 12.99 3.39 -11.46
N SER A 205 12.08 4.15 -12.09
CA SER A 205 12.40 5.06 -13.18
C SER A 205 13.31 6.22 -12.74
N LEU A 206 13.06 6.80 -11.57
CA LEU A 206 13.90 7.85 -10.97
C LEU A 206 15.31 7.35 -10.63
N LEU A 207 15.46 6.15 -10.08
CA LEU A 207 16.77 5.53 -9.84
C LEU A 207 17.54 5.31 -11.15
N ASN A 208 16.89 4.80 -12.19
CA ASN A 208 17.50 4.62 -13.51
C ASN A 208 17.90 5.95 -14.15
N THR A 209 17.06 6.97 -14.02
CA THR A 209 17.33 8.33 -14.55
C THR A 209 18.49 8.98 -13.80
N ARG A 210 18.51 8.88 -12.46
CA ARG A 210 19.62 9.35 -11.62
C ARG A 210 20.94 8.68 -12.01
N ARG A 211 20.93 7.36 -12.23
CA ARG A 211 22.11 6.60 -12.69
C ARG A 211 22.63 7.16 -14.02
N LYS A 212 21.78 7.28 -15.04
CA LYS A 212 22.13 7.87 -16.35
C LYS A 212 22.70 9.28 -16.24
N ILE A 213 22.13 10.13 -15.39
CA ILE A 213 22.65 11.49 -15.15
C ILE A 213 24.05 11.44 -14.52
N THR A 214 24.29 10.57 -13.54
CA THR A 214 25.62 10.42 -12.92
C THR A 214 26.66 9.85 -13.89
N GLU A 215 26.31 8.87 -14.72
CA GLU A 215 27.18 8.31 -15.77
C GLU A 215 27.51 9.36 -16.84
N HIS A 216 26.52 10.16 -17.26
CA HIS A 216 26.74 11.22 -18.24
C HIS A 216 27.61 12.36 -17.67
N SER A 217 27.33 12.79 -16.43
CA SER A 217 28.10 13.84 -15.74
C SER A 217 29.57 13.43 -15.53
N THR A 218 29.82 12.20 -15.10
CA THR A 218 31.19 11.66 -14.96
C THR A 218 31.90 11.54 -16.31
N THR A 219 31.21 11.06 -17.35
CA THR A 219 31.74 11.00 -18.73
C THR A 219 32.13 12.39 -19.26
N LEU A 220 31.27 13.39 -19.10
CA LEU A 220 31.56 14.78 -19.50
C LEU A 220 32.75 15.36 -18.72
N ARG A 221 32.84 15.09 -17.41
CA ARG A 221 33.97 15.53 -16.57
C ARG A 221 35.29 14.91 -17.02
N LEU A 222 35.30 13.61 -17.35
CA LEU A 222 36.48 12.92 -17.88
C LEU A 222 36.92 13.46 -19.24
N LYS A 223 35.98 13.71 -20.17
CA LYS A 223 36.28 14.37 -21.45
C LYS A 223 36.91 15.75 -21.23
N LYS A 224 36.27 16.63 -20.45
CA LYS A 224 36.79 17.98 -20.18
C LYS A 224 38.18 17.97 -19.53
N LEU A 225 38.46 17.04 -18.62
CA LEU A 225 39.81 16.88 -18.04
C LEU A 225 40.85 16.46 -19.09
N ARG A 226 40.48 15.56 -20.01
CA ARG A 226 41.34 15.15 -21.13
C ARG A 226 41.60 16.30 -22.10
N ASP A 227 40.56 17.01 -22.53
CA ASP A 227 40.67 18.15 -23.45
C ASP A 227 41.56 19.26 -22.88
N VAL A 228 41.47 19.53 -21.57
CA VAL A 228 42.35 20.48 -20.86
C VAL A 228 43.79 19.96 -20.77
N SER A 229 43.99 18.67 -20.48
CA SER A 229 45.32 18.04 -20.45
C SER A 229 46.02 18.11 -21.80
N ASP A 230 45.30 17.75 -22.88
CA ASP A 230 45.79 17.73 -24.26
C ASP A 230 46.08 19.17 -24.75
N SER A 231 45.20 20.12 -24.44
CA SER A 231 45.42 21.56 -24.71
C SER A 231 46.65 22.11 -23.97
N ALA A 232 46.83 21.74 -22.70
CA ALA A 232 48.00 22.15 -21.92
C ALA A 232 49.29 21.48 -22.43
N ALA A 233 49.22 20.25 -22.95
CA ALA A 233 50.35 19.58 -23.59
C ALA A 233 50.74 20.26 -24.92
N MET A 234 49.76 20.66 -25.73
CA MET A 234 49.99 21.46 -26.95
C MET A 234 50.63 22.81 -26.60
N ALA A 235 50.11 23.54 -25.60
CA ALA A 235 50.67 24.80 -25.15
C ALA A 235 52.13 24.66 -24.67
N ARG A 236 52.43 23.64 -23.85
CA ARG A 236 53.82 23.32 -23.45
C ARG A 236 54.72 23.03 -24.66
N SER A 237 54.24 22.26 -25.64
CA SER A 237 54.98 21.95 -26.86
C SER A 237 55.30 23.19 -27.70
N ILE A 238 54.34 24.09 -27.87
CA ILE A 238 54.53 25.38 -28.57
C ILE A 238 55.54 26.25 -27.81
N LEU A 239 55.41 26.39 -26.49
CA LEU A 239 56.37 27.14 -25.68
C LEU A 239 57.79 26.56 -25.80
N HIS A 240 57.95 25.23 -25.75
CA HIS A 240 59.26 24.59 -25.94
C HIS A 240 59.85 24.79 -27.34
N LYS A 241 59.03 24.83 -28.40
CA LYS A 241 59.48 25.18 -29.76
C LYS A 241 59.96 26.64 -29.82
N ASN A 242 59.13 27.58 -29.39
CA ASN A 242 59.44 29.00 -29.40
C ASN A 242 60.70 29.32 -28.57
N VAL A 243 60.85 28.70 -27.39
CA VAL A 243 62.07 28.84 -26.55
C VAL A 243 63.31 28.27 -27.25
N ARG A 244 63.19 27.15 -27.97
CA ARG A 244 64.31 26.60 -28.77
C ARG A 244 64.67 27.51 -29.95
N GLU A 245 63.70 28.10 -30.62
CA GLU A 245 63.91 29.04 -31.74
C GLU A 245 64.54 30.35 -31.26
N LEU A 246 64.10 30.89 -30.12
CA LEU A 246 64.71 32.05 -29.46
C LEU A 246 66.13 31.74 -28.97
N ALA A 247 66.38 30.56 -28.39
CA ALA A 247 67.71 30.14 -27.98
C ALA A 247 68.65 29.92 -29.17
N ALA A 248 68.15 29.39 -30.29
CA ALA A 248 68.93 29.19 -31.52
C ALA A 248 69.27 30.51 -32.22
N SER A 249 68.34 31.47 -32.25
CA SER A 249 68.59 32.82 -32.76
C SER A 249 69.54 33.61 -31.84
N ALA A 250 69.39 33.53 -30.52
CA ALA A 250 70.35 34.09 -29.56
C ALA A 250 71.77 33.50 -29.72
N LYS A 251 71.90 32.20 -29.98
CA LYS A 251 73.19 31.57 -30.30
C LYS A 251 73.81 32.09 -31.61
N LYS A 252 73.00 32.36 -32.65
CA LYS A 252 73.48 32.97 -33.89
C LYS A 252 73.96 34.41 -33.67
N THR A 253 73.24 35.21 -32.88
CA THR A 253 73.67 36.57 -32.51
C THR A 253 74.94 36.55 -31.64
N SER A 254 75.07 35.58 -30.74
CA SER A 254 76.26 35.41 -29.90
C SER A 254 77.52 34.97 -30.66
N GLN A 255 77.38 34.36 -31.84
CA GLN A 255 78.52 34.09 -32.74
C GLN A 255 78.99 35.34 -33.51
N HIS A 256 78.16 36.38 -33.62
CA HIS A 256 78.57 37.65 -34.24
C HIS A 256 79.33 38.56 -33.26
N ASN A 257 78.97 38.52 -31.97
CA ASN A 257 79.56 39.37 -30.93
C ASN A 257 80.72 38.70 -30.16
N LYS A 258 81.52 37.86 -30.82
CA LYS A 258 82.74 37.26 -30.21
C LYS A 258 84.05 37.81 -30.81
N ALA A 259 83.97 39.00 -31.37
CA ALA A 259 85.09 39.81 -31.84
C ALA A 259 84.74 41.30 -31.69
N ILE A 260 84.79 41.81 -30.44
CA ILE A 260 85.01 43.20 -29.99
C ILE A 260 85.00 43.09 -28.45
N GLU A 261 86.17 42.84 -27.85
CA GLU A 261 86.33 42.85 -26.38
C GLU A 261 87.76 43.28 -26.02
N SER A 262 88.12 44.52 -26.38
CA SER A 262 89.41 45.12 -26.02
C SER A 262 89.40 46.65 -26.07
N SER A 263 88.67 47.32 -25.15
CA SER A 263 89.07 48.64 -24.63
C SER A 263 88.12 49.18 -23.54
N HIS A 264 88.71 49.81 -22.53
CA HIS A 264 88.11 50.77 -21.58
C HIS A 264 87.27 50.32 -20.37
N VAL A 265 88.02 49.93 -19.33
CA VAL A 265 88.00 50.58 -17.99
C VAL A 265 88.07 52.14 -18.18
N SER A 266 87.50 53.06 -17.38
CA SER A 266 87.30 53.06 -15.92
C SER A 266 86.42 54.24 -15.40
N THR A 267 85.70 54.04 -14.28
CA THR A 267 85.72 54.90 -13.05
C THR A 267 84.87 56.20 -12.89
N THR A 268 83.89 56.12 -11.95
CA THR A 268 83.33 57.17 -11.02
C THR A 268 82.46 58.32 -11.54
N ASN A 269 81.50 58.92 -10.79
CA ASN A 269 81.02 58.81 -9.38
C ASN A 269 79.47 59.04 -9.37
N SER A 270 78.62 58.42 -8.54
CA SER A 270 78.37 58.62 -7.09
C SER A 270 78.00 60.08 -6.73
N LEU A 271 76.96 60.44 -5.95
CA LEU A 271 76.04 59.73 -5.03
C LEU A 271 74.79 60.62 -4.77
N HIS A 272 73.63 60.05 -4.44
CA HIS A 272 72.88 60.46 -3.23
C HIS A 272 71.80 59.44 -2.79
N THR A 273 71.74 59.22 -1.47
CA THR A 273 70.80 58.40 -0.67
C THR A 273 69.45 59.12 -0.48
N ALA A 274 68.35 58.55 0.01
CA ALA A 274 68.08 57.43 0.93
C ALA A 274 66.72 56.76 0.56
N SER A 275 66.43 55.47 0.76
CA SER A 275 66.24 54.74 2.03
C SER A 275 65.23 55.36 3.00
N ASP A 276 63.98 54.88 2.98
CA ASP A 276 63.27 54.50 4.22
C ASP A 276 62.17 53.44 3.97
N ASP A 277 61.86 52.67 4.99
CA ASP A 277 61.04 51.45 4.96
C ASP A 277 59.51 51.67 5.01
N LYS A 278 58.75 50.82 4.29
CA LYS A 278 57.54 50.14 4.83
C LYS A 278 56.89 49.13 3.87
N LYS A 279 56.80 47.87 4.31
CA LYS A 279 55.76 46.91 3.90
C LYS A 279 54.40 47.34 4.48
N PRO A 280 53.27 47.02 3.82
CA PRO A 280 52.56 45.76 4.11
C PRO A 280 52.21 44.98 2.82
N THR A 281 52.36 43.66 2.78
CA THR A 281 51.52 42.61 3.39
C THR A 281 50.19 42.39 2.66
N ILE A 282 50.06 41.17 2.15
CA ILE A 282 48.95 40.59 1.38
C ILE A 282 47.60 40.79 2.09
N THR A 283 46.58 41.22 1.34
CA THR A 283 45.17 40.99 1.70
C THR A 283 44.40 40.44 0.50
N ASP A 284 44.26 39.11 0.46
CA ASP A 284 43.28 38.46 -0.41
C ASP A 284 41.87 38.94 -0.06
N ARG A 285 41.16 39.51 -1.04
CA ARG A 285 39.72 39.77 -0.95
C ARG A 285 38.98 38.71 -1.75
N SER A 286 38.63 37.62 -1.10
CA SER A 286 37.54 36.74 -1.51
C SER A 286 36.32 36.91 -0.59
N PRO A 287 35.07 36.70 -1.06
CA PRO A 287 33.89 37.17 -0.36
C PRO A 287 33.55 36.34 0.87
N SER A 288 33.20 37.02 1.95
CA SER A 288 32.39 36.46 3.03
C SER A 288 30.96 36.26 2.55
N ASP A 289 30.45 35.03 2.56
CA ASP A 289 29.16 34.67 3.18
C ASP A 289 28.86 33.17 3.05
N ALA A 290 29.39 32.39 4.00
CA ALA A 290 28.98 31.01 4.26
C ALA A 290 29.32 30.63 5.71
N LYS A 291 28.55 31.13 6.68
CA LYS A 291 28.71 30.70 8.08
C LYS A 291 28.22 29.25 8.24
N LYS A 292 29.21 28.37 8.41
CA LYS A 292 29.17 27.08 9.12
C LYS A 292 27.84 26.75 9.82
N PHE A 293 27.18 25.68 9.37
CA PHE A 293 26.52 24.76 10.29
C PHE A 293 27.60 23.81 10.81
N ASP A 294 27.99 23.98 12.07
CA ASP A 294 28.79 23.01 12.81
C ASP A 294 28.00 22.56 14.06
N LYS A 295 28.40 21.42 14.62
CA LYS A 295 27.61 20.60 15.53
C LYS A 295 27.23 21.31 16.84
N LEU A 296 25.95 21.29 17.18
CA LEU A 296 25.50 21.13 18.57
C LEU A 296 24.91 19.71 18.67
N SER A 297 25.60 18.76 19.29
CA SER A 297 25.73 18.57 20.75
C SER A 297 24.38 18.21 21.40
N ALA A 298 24.35 17.01 21.99
CA ALA A 298 23.15 16.46 22.62
C ALA A 298 22.77 17.27 23.87
N GLY A 299 21.86 18.23 23.70
CA GLY A 299 21.17 18.92 24.79
C GLY A 299 19.83 18.24 25.09
N ARG A 300 19.51 18.05 26.38
CA ARG A 300 18.26 17.44 26.83
C ARG A 300 17.04 18.13 26.19
N PHE A 301 16.24 17.38 25.43
CA PHE A 301 14.90 17.82 25.06
C PHE A 301 14.03 17.86 26.33
N ALA A 302 13.83 19.06 26.87
CA ALA A 302 12.79 19.28 27.87
C ALA A 302 11.43 19.19 27.17
N VAL A 303 10.51 18.41 27.74
CA VAL A 303 9.10 18.41 27.27
C VAL A 303 8.55 19.82 27.52
N PRO A 304 8.05 20.52 26.48
CA PRO A 304 7.52 21.86 26.64
C PRO A 304 6.25 21.83 27.51
N LYS A 305 5.95 22.92 28.20
CA LYS A 305 4.83 23.02 29.13
C LYS A 305 3.62 23.68 28.47
N VAL A 306 2.45 23.44 29.04
CA VAL A 306 1.22 24.16 28.68
C VAL A 306 1.43 25.65 28.91
N GLY A 307 1.17 26.44 27.87
CA GLY A 307 1.43 27.89 27.82
C GLY A 307 2.70 28.29 27.05
N ASP A 308 3.62 27.37 26.75
CA ASP A 308 4.84 27.71 26.00
C ASP A 308 4.52 28.02 24.52
N THR A 309 5.09 29.11 23.98
CA THR A 309 5.02 29.44 22.55
C THR A 309 6.17 28.76 21.80
N VAL A 310 5.85 27.83 20.91
CA VAL A 310 6.83 27.07 20.10
C VAL A 310 6.71 27.40 18.62
N HIS A 311 7.79 27.25 17.86
CA HIS A 311 7.80 27.49 16.42
C HIS A 311 7.77 26.15 15.67
N VAL A 312 6.70 25.90 14.92
CA VAL A 312 6.51 24.64 14.19
C VAL A 312 7.02 24.80 12.76
N SER A 313 8.19 24.20 12.49
CA SER A 313 8.93 24.37 11.22
C SER A 313 8.15 23.89 9.99
N SER A 314 7.23 22.93 10.13
CA SER A 314 6.36 22.45 9.05
C SER A 314 5.21 23.40 8.71
N LEU A 315 4.83 24.29 9.61
CA LEU A 315 3.76 25.28 9.43
C LEU A 315 4.31 26.71 9.22
N GLY A 316 5.59 26.95 9.50
CA GLY A 316 6.22 28.27 9.40
C GLY A 316 5.67 29.31 10.38
N LYS A 317 4.84 28.89 11.36
CA LYS A 317 4.14 29.76 12.30
C LYS A 317 4.58 29.52 13.75
N LYS A 318 4.36 30.52 14.60
CA LYS A 318 4.39 30.36 16.06
C LYS A 318 3.04 29.81 16.52
N VAL A 319 3.06 28.91 17.49
CA VAL A 319 1.88 28.28 18.06
C VAL A 319 2.04 28.19 19.57
N THR A 320 0.94 28.30 20.32
CA THR A 320 0.95 28.20 21.78
C THR A 320 0.43 26.84 22.20
N ILE A 321 1.13 26.17 23.11
CA ILE A 321 0.77 24.82 23.56
C ILE A 321 -0.40 24.88 24.53
N LEU A 322 -1.52 24.26 24.16
CA LEU A 322 -2.72 24.15 24.99
C LEU A 322 -2.70 22.90 25.87
N LYS A 323 -2.13 21.80 25.37
CA LYS A 323 -2.14 20.49 26.07
C LYS A 323 -0.98 19.62 25.62
N VAL A 324 -0.41 18.87 26.55
CA VAL A 324 0.68 17.90 26.29
C VAL A 324 0.24 16.54 26.83
N ASP A 325 -0.02 15.58 25.95
CA ASP A 325 -0.25 14.19 26.34
C ASP A 325 1.08 13.42 26.24
N SER A 326 1.81 13.42 27.36
CA SER A 326 3.08 12.70 27.48
C SER A 326 2.94 11.16 27.44
N SER A 327 1.72 10.61 27.48
CA SER A 327 1.50 9.16 27.32
C SER A 327 1.42 8.72 25.85
N LYS A 328 0.96 9.63 24.97
CA LYS A 328 0.83 9.40 23.52
C LYS A 328 1.91 10.10 22.69
N GLY A 329 2.62 11.07 23.26
CA GLY A 329 3.58 11.91 22.53
C GLY A 329 2.91 12.99 21.68
N GLU A 330 1.65 13.33 21.99
CA GLU A 330 0.83 14.27 21.24
C GLU A 330 0.75 15.63 21.96
N VAL A 331 0.68 16.71 21.20
CA VAL A 331 0.63 18.09 21.73
C VAL A 331 -0.42 18.88 20.96
N GLU A 332 -1.44 19.37 21.65
CA GLU A 332 -2.46 20.27 21.08
C GLU A 332 -1.92 21.70 21.11
N VAL A 333 -1.96 22.37 19.96
CA VAL A 333 -1.41 23.72 19.77
C VAL A 333 -2.41 24.65 19.10
N GLN A 334 -2.46 25.89 19.56
CA GLN A 334 -3.24 26.96 18.95
C GLN A 334 -2.35 27.82 18.06
N VAL A 335 -2.77 28.02 16.81
CA VAL A 335 -2.09 28.89 15.85
C VAL A 335 -2.58 30.32 16.07
N GLU A 336 -1.66 31.23 16.44
CA GLU A 336 -1.94 32.66 16.33
C GLU A 336 -2.07 33.04 14.84
N SER A 337 -3.16 33.74 14.51
CA SER A 337 -3.49 34.10 13.11
C SER A 337 -2.73 35.32 12.64
#